data_AF-A0A1Y6KXR6-F1
#
_entry.id   AF-A0A1Y6KXR6-F1
#
_cell.length_a   1.000
_cell.length_b   1.000
_cell.length_c   1.000
_cell.angle_alpha   90.00
_cell.angle_beta   90.00
_cell.angle_gamma   90.00
#
_symmetry.space_group_name_H-M   'P 1'
#
loop_
_entity.id
_entity.type
_entity.pdbx_description
1 polymer ?
#
loop_
_entity_poly.entity_id
_entity_poly.type
_entity_poly.pdbx_seq_one_letter_code
_entity_poly.pdbx_strand_id
1 'polypeptide(L)' 'MDQAKELRRYFMNDERQHIFMLQNQVRQLIILKKNRAEIDRGLIALEKAWIAFENRSN' A
#
# COMPACT_ATOMS: atom_id res chain seq x y z
N MET A 1 -2.57 30.02 -4.96
CA MET A 1 -2.77 28.65 -4.46
C MET A 1 -1.43 28.13 -3.99
N ASP A 2 -1.40 27.37 -2.89
CA ASP A 2 -0.17 26.92 -2.23
C ASP A 2 0.30 25.61 -2.89
N GLN A 3 1.26 25.72 -3.82
CA GLN A 3 1.76 24.57 -4.61
C GLN A 3 2.24 23.41 -3.72
N ALA A 4 2.75 23.70 -2.51
CA ALA A 4 3.18 22.68 -1.57
C ALA A 4 2.02 21.80 -1.06
N LYS A 5 0.81 22.36 -0.92
CA LYS A 5 -0.39 21.60 -0.52
C LYS A 5 -0.89 20.68 -1.63
N GLU A 6 -0.78 21.09 -2.88
CA GLU A 6 -1.17 20.26 -4.03
C GLU A 6 -0.21 19.09 -4.23
N LEU A 7 1.10 19.34 -4.17
CA LEU A 7 2.13 18.30 -4.21
C LEU A 7 1.93 17.26 -3.10
N ARG A 8 1.68 17.71 -1.86
CA ARG A 8 1.42 16.79 -0.73
C ARG A 8 0.19 15.92 -0.99
N ARG A 9 -0.89 16.48 -1.55
CA ARG A 9 -2.12 15.72 -1.88
C ARG A 9 -1.87 14.69 -2.98
N TYR A 10 -1.07 15.04 -3.98
CA TYR A 10 -0.70 14.12 -5.06
C TYR A 10 0.04 12.90 -4.51
N PHE A 11 1.14 13.10 -3.76
CA PHE A 11 1.91 12.01 -3.17
C PHE A 11 1.07 11.12 -2.23
N MET A 12 0.21 11.73 -1.41
CA MET A 12 -0.70 10.97 -0.52
C MET A 12 -1.69 10.11 -1.31
N ASN A 13 -2.12 10.54 -2.49
CA ASN A 13 -3.00 9.77 -3.36
C ASN A 13 -2.25 8.58 -4.01
N ASP A 14 -1.04 8.81 -4.51
CA ASP A 14 -0.20 7.74 -5.08
C ASP A 14 0.10 6.65 -4.05
N GLU A 15 0.44 7.02 -2.81
CA GLU A 15 0.71 6.06 -1.73
C GLU A 15 -0.53 5.25 -1.35
N ARG A 16 -1.70 5.90 -1.28
CA ARG A 16 -2.97 5.19 -1.06
C ARG A 16 -3.28 4.22 -2.20
N GLN A 17 -3.10 4.65 -3.44
CA GLN A 17 -3.29 3.77 -4.61
C GLN A 17 -2.35 2.57 -4.56
N HIS A 18 -1.09 2.78 -4.19
CA HIS A 18 -0.12 1.70 -4.01
C HIS A 18 -0.55 0.70 -2.94
N ILE A 19 -1.01 1.17 -1.78
CA ILE A 19 -1.55 0.31 -0.71
C ILE A 19 -2.76 -0.48 -1.22
N PHE A 20 -3.70 0.15 -1.94
CA PHE A 20 -4.86 -0.55 -2.51
C PHE A 20 -4.45 -1.64 -3.51
N MET A 21 -3.44 -1.39 -4.34
CA MET A 21 -2.92 -2.41 -5.25
C MET A 21 -2.35 -3.61 -4.49
N LEU A 22 -1.56 -3.37 -3.43
CA LEU A 22 -1.01 -4.43 -2.58
C LEU A 22 -2.11 -5.23 -1.87
N GLN A 23 -3.14 -4.56 -1.34
CA GLN A 23 -4.31 -5.23 -0.75
C GLN A 23 -5.01 -6.14 -1.76
N ASN A 24 -5.22 -5.68 -2.99
CA ASN A 24 -5.83 -6.49 -4.04
C ASN A 24 -4.95 -7.69 -4.41
N GLN A 25 -3.63 -7.49 -4.53
CA GLN A 25 -2.69 -8.58 -4.80
C GLN A 25 -2.74 -9.65 -3.71
N VAL A 26 -2.70 -9.28 -2.43
CA VAL A 26 -2.81 -10.22 -1.31
C VAL A 26 -4.14 -10.98 -1.35
N ARG A 27 -5.26 -10.30 -1.61
CA ARG A 27 -6.57 -10.95 -1.77
C ARG A 27 -6.56 -11.99 -2.88
N GLN A 28 -5.97 -11.66 -4.04
CA GLN A 28 -5.86 -12.61 -5.16
C GLN A 28 -4.99 -13.82 -4.80
N LEU A 29 -3.88 -13.63 -4.09
CA LEU A 29 -3.04 -14.75 -3.63
C LEU A 29 -3.83 -15.71 -2.71
N ILE A 30 -4.67 -15.16 -1.82
CA ILE A 30 -5.53 -15.94 -0.92
C ILE A 30 -6.63 -16.67 -1.70
N ILE A 31 -7.34 -15.97 -2.60
CA ILE A 31 -8.41 -16.54 -3.43
C ILE A 31 -7.88 -17.70 -4.29
N LEU A 32 -6.70 -17.51 -4.89
CA LEU A 32 -6.02 -18.54 -5.69
C LEU A 32 -5.36 -19.64 -4.86
N LYS A 33 -5.50 -19.61 -3.53
CA LYS A 33 -4.91 -20.57 -2.59
C LYS A 33 -3.41 -20.79 -2.85
N LYS A 34 -2.69 -19.71 -3.12
CA LYS A 34 -1.24 -19.74 -3.29
C LYS A 34 -0.57 -20.23 -2.01
N ASN A 35 0.69 -20.64 -2.14
CA ASN A 35 1.39 -21.18 -0.99
C ASN A 35 1.52 -20.11 0.11
N ARG A 36 1.64 -20.57 1.35
CA ARG A 36 1.69 -19.68 2.52
C ARG A 36 2.84 -18.67 2.42
N ALA A 37 4.01 -19.07 1.93
CA ALA A 37 5.16 -18.19 1.78
C ALA A 37 4.95 -17.06 0.75
N GLU A 38 4.14 -17.28 -0.29
CA GLU A 38 3.73 -16.23 -1.24
C GLU A 38 2.76 -15.25 -0.59
N ILE A 39 1.78 -15.74 0.15
CA ILE A 39 0.81 -14.90 0.88
C ILE A 39 1.53 -14.07 1.95
N ASP A 40 2.41 -14.68 2.74
CA ASP A 40 3.18 -14.00 3.79
C ASP A 40 4.08 -12.89 3.22
N ARG A 41 4.74 -13.14 2.07
CA ARG A 41 5.52 -12.09 1.38
C ARG A 41 4.65 -10.92 0.94
N GLY A 42 3.44 -11.19 0.43
CA GLY A 42 2.48 -10.15 0.07
C GLY A 42 2.01 -9.35 1.27
N LEU A 43 1.70 -10.03 2.39
CA LEU A 43 1.30 -9.38 3.64
C LEU A 43 2.40 -8.49 4.22
N ILE A 44 3.66 -8.96 4.23
CA ILE A 44 4.81 -8.15 4.68
C ILE A 44 4.98 -6.90 3.81
N ALA A 45 4.82 -7.02 2.49
CA ALA A 45 4.91 -5.87 1.58
C ALA A 45 3.81 -4.84 1.87
N LEU A 46 2.58 -5.32 2.08
CA LEU A 46 1.44 -4.48 2.44
C LEU A 46 1.66 -3.76 3.79
N GLU A 47 2.13 -4.48 4.81
CA GLU A 47 2.42 -3.91 6.13
C GLU A 47 3.48 -2.82 6.07
N LYS A 48 4.58 -3.04 5.34
CA LYS A 48 5.64 -2.04 5.13
C LYS A 48 5.10 -0.78 4.44
N ALA A 49 4.27 -0.94 3.42
CA ALA A 49 3.66 0.19 2.71
C ALA A 49 2.73 0.99 3.63
N TRP A 50 1.96 0.30 4.48
CA TRP A 50 1.08 0.94 5.46
C TRP A 50 1.87 1.74 6.51
N ILE A 51 2.89 1.15 7.12
CA ILE A 51 3.75 1.83 8.11
C ILE A 51 4.42 3.07 7.49
N ALA A 52 4.93 2.96 6.27
CA ALA A 52 5.56 4.09 5.57
C ALA A 52 4.57 5.24 5.33
N PHE A 53 3.33 4.91 4.97
CA PHE A 53 2.27 5.90 4.78
C PHE A 53 1.84 6.57 6.10
N GLU A 54 1.69 5.80 7.18
CA GLU A 54 1.37 6.35 8.50
C GLU A 54 2.46 7.30 9.00
N ASN A 55 3.74 6.92 8.84
CA ASN A 55 4.89 7.75 9.25
C ASN A 55 5.02 9.07 8.48
N ARG A 56 4.46 9.18 7.26
CA ARG A 56 4.42 10.44 6.47
C ARG A 56 3.16 11.26 6.72
N SER A 57 2.10 10.61 7.20
CA SER A 57 0.81 11.24 7.47
C SER A 57 0.76 11.91 8.84
N ASN A 58 1.47 11.34 9.83
CA ASN A 58 1.77 11.97 11.13
C ASN A 58 2.91 13.00 11.02
#